data_AF-A0A1Q7CI14-F1
#
_entry.id   AF-A0A1Q7CI14-F1
#
_cell.length_a   1.000
_cell.length_b   1.000
_cell.length_c   1.000
_cell.angle_alpha   90.00
_cell.angle_beta   90.00
_cell.angle_gamma   90.00
#
_symmetry.space_group_name_H-M   'P 1'
#
loop_
_entity.id
_entity.type
_entity.pdbx_description
1 polymer ?
#
loop_
_entity_poly.entity_id
_entity_poly.type
_entity_poly.pdbx_seq_one_letter_code
_entity_poly.pdbx_strand_id
1 'polypeptide(L)'
;MPDGNNPVPTRRVDAEEWALMYQPMSLLIMSPVRASFRRQALPLAEELHFDHRAVRRAVAALEKRASKAPSMGLLIRSDLAGLKVSDVRRALSGLPSPGDYRVVVKPLRYRTRPNLSGLCEFDVGRIIVRVPEPFRPFNELVYISARRKPGAGMKFAWAAEKVRFRTRRDVLRFVYLHEWLHWYLREMQGRRSGAETACDRFALRNFRRRQVAVDDALEALEGTRMLPVSDPFRLAA
;
A
#
# COMPACT_ATOMS: atom_id res chain seq x y z
N MET A 1 50.47 -2.48 -51.62
CA MET A 1 50.51 -2.49 -53.09
C MET A 1 50.29 -3.92 -53.55
N PRO A 2 49.36 -4.24 -54.48
CA PRO A 2 48.06 -3.63 -54.86
C PRO A 2 46.88 -4.60 -54.50
N ASP A 3 45.66 -4.14 -54.15
CA ASP A 3 44.51 -3.64 -54.95
C ASP A 3 43.65 -4.71 -55.68
N GLY A 4 42.32 -4.61 -55.51
CA GLY A 4 41.34 -5.33 -56.36
C GLY A 4 39.93 -5.51 -55.77
N ASN A 5 39.20 -4.40 -55.59
CA ASN A 5 37.85 -4.31 -55.02
C ASN A 5 36.74 -4.39 -56.10
N ASN A 6 35.52 -4.82 -55.68
CA ASN A 6 34.15 -4.54 -56.20
C ASN A 6 33.29 -5.75 -56.65
N PRO A 7 31.94 -5.67 -56.63
CA PRO A 7 31.04 -4.75 -55.91
C PRO A 7 29.83 -5.42 -55.21
N VAL A 8 29.12 -4.61 -54.42
CA VAL A 8 27.76 -4.82 -53.87
C VAL A 8 26.70 -4.56 -54.94
N PRO A 9 25.49 -5.15 -54.81
CA PRO A 9 24.28 -4.34 -54.97
C PRO A 9 23.28 -4.50 -53.82
N THR A 10 22.81 -3.34 -53.41
CA THR A 10 21.66 -3.06 -52.56
C THR A 10 20.34 -3.49 -53.20
N ARG A 11 19.38 -3.99 -52.41
CA ARG A 11 17.95 -3.69 -52.59
C ARG A 11 17.16 -3.98 -51.31
N ARG A 12 16.49 -2.94 -50.82
CA ARG A 12 15.34 -3.01 -49.92
C ARG A 12 14.20 -3.72 -50.62
N VAL A 13 13.42 -4.51 -49.88
CA VAL A 13 12.03 -4.78 -50.21
C VAL A 13 11.24 -4.92 -48.92
N ASP A 14 10.14 -4.20 -48.88
CA ASP A 14 9.28 -3.92 -47.74
C ASP A 14 8.27 -5.05 -47.47
N ALA A 15 7.52 -4.85 -46.39
CA ALA A 15 6.44 -5.69 -45.90
C ALA A 15 5.27 -5.86 -46.89
N GLU A 16 4.48 -6.92 -46.66
CA GLU A 16 3.20 -7.26 -47.31
C GLU A 16 3.28 -8.05 -48.63
N GLU A 17 3.31 -9.39 -48.56
CA GLU A 17 2.63 -10.31 -49.49
C GLU A 17 3.04 -11.74 -49.14
N TRP A 18 2.18 -12.51 -48.47
CA TRP A 18 1.99 -13.98 -48.64
C TRP A 18 0.79 -14.45 -47.80
N ALA A 19 -0.32 -13.71 -47.88
CA ALA A 19 -1.63 -14.23 -47.57
C ALA A 19 -2.22 -14.84 -48.85
N LEU A 20 -2.93 -15.97 -48.68
CA LEU A 20 -3.80 -16.62 -49.67
C LEU A 20 -3.11 -17.59 -50.65
N MET A 21 -3.18 -18.88 -50.34
CA MET A 21 -4.13 -19.79 -50.99
C MET A 21 -3.78 -21.24 -50.60
N TYR A 22 -4.72 -21.92 -49.96
CA TYR A 22 -5.17 -23.31 -50.22
C TYR A 22 -5.76 -23.96 -48.96
N GLN A 23 -7.10 -23.94 -48.93
CA GLN A 23 -8.03 -24.84 -48.23
C GLN A 23 -9.09 -25.23 -49.28
N PRO A 24 -10.00 -26.23 -49.10
CA PRO A 24 -10.19 -27.19 -48.00
C PRO A 24 -10.54 -28.64 -48.45
N MET A 25 -10.65 -29.57 -47.48
CA MET A 25 -11.72 -30.55 -47.22
C MET A 25 -11.14 -31.68 -46.34
N SER A 26 -11.35 -31.61 -45.02
CA SER A 26 -12.45 -32.23 -44.25
C SER A 26 -12.27 -33.72 -43.97
N LEU A 27 -11.88 -34.04 -42.73
CA LEU A 27 -12.30 -35.25 -42.02
C LEU A 27 -12.59 -34.87 -40.56
N LEU A 28 -13.83 -35.13 -40.16
CA LEU A 28 -14.44 -34.82 -38.88
C LEU A 28 -13.77 -35.56 -37.73
N ILE A 29 -13.25 -34.80 -36.76
CA ILE A 29 -13.07 -35.28 -35.38
C ILE A 29 -13.87 -34.34 -34.49
N MET A 30 -14.90 -34.90 -33.87
CA MET A 30 -15.87 -34.21 -33.04
C MET A 30 -15.17 -33.50 -31.87
N SER A 31 -15.42 -32.19 -31.75
CA SER A 31 -15.00 -31.39 -30.60
C SER A 31 -15.76 -31.83 -29.35
N PRO A 32 -15.10 -31.95 -28.17
CA PRO A 32 -15.82 -32.07 -26.92
C PRO A 32 -16.56 -30.77 -26.66
N VAL A 33 -17.89 -30.88 -26.57
CA VAL A 33 -18.80 -29.82 -26.14
C VAL A 33 -18.24 -29.21 -24.86
N ARG A 34 -17.89 -27.91 -24.93
CA ARG A 34 -17.71 -27.09 -23.73
C ARG A 34 -19.03 -27.10 -22.98
N ALA A 35 -19.12 -27.96 -21.96
CA ALA A 35 -20.13 -27.82 -20.93
C ALA A 35 -19.90 -26.45 -20.29
N SER A 36 -20.75 -25.50 -20.65
CA SER A 36 -20.89 -24.26 -19.92
C SER A 36 -21.31 -24.63 -18.51
N PHE A 37 -20.39 -24.59 -17.56
CA PHE A 37 -20.73 -24.47 -16.15
C PHE A 37 -21.41 -23.10 -15.97
N ARG A 38 -22.68 -23.05 -16.33
CA ARG A 38 -23.62 -22.06 -15.86
C ARG A 38 -23.57 -22.21 -14.34
N ARG A 39 -22.91 -21.29 -13.63
CA ARG A 39 -23.09 -21.19 -12.18
C ARG A 39 -24.59 -21.05 -11.98
N GLN A 40 -25.24 -22.14 -11.58
CA GLN A 40 -26.53 -22.04 -10.96
C GLN A 40 -26.27 -21.27 -9.68
N ALA A 41 -26.61 -19.99 -9.68
CA ALA A 41 -26.89 -19.30 -8.43
C ALA A 41 -28.00 -20.13 -7.79
N LEU A 42 -27.65 -20.93 -6.79
CA LEU A 42 -28.63 -21.47 -5.88
C LEU A 42 -29.42 -20.25 -5.37
N PRO A 43 -30.74 -20.19 -5.55
CA PRO A 43 -31.53 -19.24 -4.80
C PRO A 43 -31.45 -19.75 -3.37
N LEU A 44 -30.42 -19.31 -2.64
CA LEU A 44 -30.50 -19.20 -1.20
C LEU A 44 -31.70 -18.31 -0.99
N ALA A 45 -32.83 -18.94 -0.66
CA ALA A 45 -34.01 -18.29 -0.17
C ALA A 45 -33.53 -17.17 0.75
N GLU A 46 -34.03 -15.95 0.53
CA GLU A 46 -33.71 -14.78 1.33
C GLU A 46 -33.76 -15.16 2.81
N GLU A 47 -32.60 -15.48 3.38
CA GLU A 47 -32.45 -15.65 4.82
C GLU A 47 -32.62 -14.23 5.37
N LEU A 48 -33.84 -13.93 5.77
CA LEU A 48 -34.34 -12.66 6.28
C LEU A 48 -33.55 -12.08 7.47
N HIS A 49 -32.43 -12.67 7.87
CA HIS A 49 -31.67 -12.35 9.07
C HIS A 49 -30.14 -12.41 8.87
N PHE A 50 -29.62 -12.26 7.65
CA PHE A 50 -28.18 -12.13 7.45
C PHE A 50 -27.67 -10.74 7.92
N ASP A 51 -27.34 -10.62 9.21
CA ASP A 51 -26.68 -9.44 9.75
C ASP A 51 -25.17 -9.49 9.48
N HIS A 52 -24.72 -8.82 8.41
CA HIS A 52 -23.30 -8.68 8.09
C HIS A 52 -22.49 -8.06 9.25
N ARG A 53 -23.09 -7.28 10.15
CA ARG A 53 -22.40 -6.73 11.34
C ARG A 53 -22.20 -7.81 12.40
N ALA A 54 -23.13 -8.74 12.57
CA ALA A 54 -22.98 -9.90 13.45
C ALA A 54 -21.83 -10.80 12.98
N VAL A 55 -21.74 -11.04 11.66
CA VAL A 55 -20.63 -11.78 11.06
C VAL A 55 -19.29 -11.09 11.32
N ARG A 56 -19.20 -9.77 11.12
CA ARG A 56 -17.99 -9.00 11.43
C ARG A 56 -17.60 -9.04 12.91
N ARG A 57 -18.57 -8.96 13.82
CA ARG A 57 -18.32 -9.08 15.27
C ARG A 57 -17.82 -10.48 15.64
N ALA A 58 -18.38 -11.52 15.03
CA ALA A 58 -17.97 -12.91 15.25
C ALA A 58 -16.54 -13.16 14.75
N VAL A 59 -16.20 -12.64 13.56
CA VAL A 59 -14.83 -12.68 13.01
C VAL A 59 -13.87 -11.93 13.93
N ALA A 60 -14.18 -10.71 14.35
CA ALA A 60 -13.34 -9.94 15.27
C ALA A 60 -13.16 -10.63 16.65
N ALA A 61 -14.18 -11.35 17.13
CA ALA A 61 -14.09 -12.14 18.36
C ALA A 61 -13.21 -13.39 18.18
N LEU A 62 -13.26 -14.04 17.02
CA LEU A 62 -12.38 -15.15 16.66
C LEU A 62 -10.93 -14.67 16.51
N GLU A 63 -10.70 -13.54 15.85
CA GLU A 63 -9.39 -12.89 15.74
C GLU A 63 -8.86 -12.47 17.11
N LYS A 64 -9.70 -11.93 18.01
CA LYS A 64 -9.32 -11.61 19.40
C LYS A 64 -8.94 -12.86 20.20
N ARG A 65 -9.57 -14.00 19.92
CA ARG A 65 -9.20 -15.31 20.51
C ARG A 65 -7.92 -15.88 19.87
N ALA A 66 -7.73 -15.73 18.57
CA ALA A 66 -6.47 -16.07 17.89
C ALA A 66 -5.31 -15.17 18.35
N SER A 67 -5.59 -13.90 18.66
CA SER A 67 -4.66 -12.94 19.28
C SER A 67 -4.29 -13.30 20.72
N LYS A 68 -5.07 -14.18 21.37
CA LYS A 68 -4.75 -14.76 22.68
C LYS A 68 -3.94 -16.06 22.57
N ALA A 69 -3.88 -16.69 21.39
CA ALA A 69 -2.85 -17.68 21.11
C ALA A 69 -1.49 -16.95 21.12
N PRO A 70 -0.38 -17.58 21.52
CA PRO A 70 0.90 -16.88 21.61
C PRO A 70 1.19 -16.26 20.26
N SER A 71 1.20 -14.92 20.20
CA SER A 71 1.53 -14.23 18.97
C SER A 71 2.91 -14.72 18.55
N MET A 72 2.99 -15.34 17.38
CA MET A 72 4.26 -15.43 16.67
C MET A 72 4.65 -13.98 16.45
N GLY A 73 5.45 -13.41 17.36
CA GLY A 73 5.74 -11.97 17.37
C GLY A 73 6.20 -11.48 16.01
N LEU A 74 6.02 -10.18 15.73
CA LEU A 74 6.27 -9.55 14.42
C LEU A 74 7.29 -10.30 13.54
N LEU A 75 6.80 -10.86 12.44
CA LEU A 75 7.63 -11.55 11.44
C LEU A 75 8.48 -10.51 10.73
N ILE A 76 9.75 -10.39 11.11
CA ILE A 76 10.66 -9.34 10.63
C ILE A 76 11.79 -9.95 9.80
N ARG A 77 12.03 -9.35 8.64
CA ARG A 77 13.25 -9.52 7.84
C ARG A 77 13.92 -8.16 7.67
N SER A 78 15.25 -8.11 7.75
CA SER A 78 16.02 -6.91 7.42
C SER A 78 17.06 -7.21 6.35
N ASP A 79 16.98 -6.48 5.25
CA ASP A 79 17.99 -6.47 4.19
C ASP A 79 18.92 -5.24 4.32
N LEU A 80 18.85 -4.52 5.45
CA LEU A 80 19.64 -3.32 5.69
C LEU A 80 20.97 -3.66 6.36
N ALA A 81 22.08 -3.37 5.69
CA ALA A 81 23.42 -3.60 6.24
C ALA A 81 23.61 -2.87 7.58
N GLY A 82 24.09 -3.59 8.60
CA GLY A 82 24.35 -3.04 9.93
C GLY A 82 23.12 -2.80 10.82
N LEU A 83 21.92 -3.21 10.40
CA LEU A 83 20.72 -3.19 11.25
C LEU A 83 20.21 -4.61 11.49
N LYS A 84 20.32 -5.09 12.74
CA LYS A 84 19.89 -6.47 13.07
C LYS A 84 18.38 -6.54 13.21
N VAL A 85 17.81 -7.72 12.95
CA VAL A 85 16.38 -8.01 13.17
C VAL A 85 15.95 -7.71 14.61
N SER A 86 16.81 -7.97 15.61
CA SER A 86 16.54 -7.64 17.00
C SER A 86 16.43 -6.13 17.25
N ASP A 87 17.19 -5.31 16.52
CA ASP A 87 17.11 -3.85 16.60
C ASP A 87 15.82 -3.34 15.97
N VAL A 88 15.40 -3.91 14.84
CA VAL A 88 14.09 -3.62 14.23
C VAL A 88 12.96 -4.02 15.18
N ARG A 89 13.02 -5.23 15.77
CA ARG A 89 12.01 -5.69 16.72
C ARG A 89 11.92 -4.78 17.94
N ARG A 90 13.05 -4.34 18.49
CA ARG A 90 13.11 -3.36 19.57
C ARG A 90 12.56 -2.00 19.14
N ALA A 91 12.88 -1.56 17.93
CA ALA A 91 12.40 -0.31 17.35
C ALA A 91 10.89 -0.31 17.14
N LEU A 92 10.29 -1.44 16.77
CA LEU A 92 8.85 -1.60 16.52
C LEU A 92 8.07 -2.12 17.73
N SER A 93 8.74 -2.41 18.85
CA SER A 93 8.08 -2.81 20.08
C SER A 93 7.06 -1.75 20.53
N GLY A 94 5.92 -2.24 21.05
CA GLY A 94 4.78 -1.42 21.47
C GLY A 94 3.94 -0.85 20.33
N LEU A 95 4.21 -1.21 19.07
CA LEU A 95 3.38 -0.84 17.93
C LEU A 95 2.37 -1.95 17.62
N PRO A 96 1.22 -1.61 16.99
CA PRO A 96 0.22 -2.61 16.65
C PRO A 96 0.78 -3.60 15.62
N SER A 97 0.38 -4.87 15.73
CA SER A 97 0.82 -5.95 14.83
C SER A 97 -0.04 -5.98 13.55
N PRO A 98 0.50 -6.33 12.37
CA PRO A 98 -0.26 -6.45 11.13
C PRO A 98 -0.75 -7.90 10.93
N GLY A 99 -1.04 -8.62 12.01
CA GLY A 99 -1.38 -10.05 11.98
C GLY A 99 -0.23 -10.87 11.38
N ASP A 100 -0.54 -11.63 10.33
CA ASP A 100 0.38 -12.55 9.68
C ASP A 100 1.30 -11.89 8.63
N TYR A 101 1.15 -10.58 8.39
CA TYR A 101 1.99 -9.87 7.43
C TYR A 101 3.44 -9.81 7.90
N ARG A 102 4.37 -10.05 6.97
CA ARG A 102 5.81 -9.91 7.21
C ARG A 102 6.25 -8.46 7.05
N VAL A 103 6.99 -7.95 8.02
CA VAL A 103 7.67 -6.66 7.93
C VAL A 103 9.05 -6.87 7.31
N VAL A 104 9.31 -6.22 6.17
CA VAL A 104 10.58 -6.30 5.44
C VAL A 104 11.24 -4.94 5.41
N VAL A 105 12.39 -4.80 6.06
CA VAL A 105 13.17 -3.57 6.08
C VAL A 105 14.18 -3.58 4.93
N LYS A 106 14.12 -2.58 4.05
CA LYS A 106 15.00 -2.45 2.87
C LYS A 106 15.76 -1.12 2.88
N PRO A 107 16.95 -1.05 2.27
CA PRO A 107 17.63 0.22 2.03
C PRO A 107 16.85 1.07 1.00
N LEU A 108 16.84 2.37 1.22
CA LEU A 108 16.38 3.38 0.27
C LEU A 108 17.57 4.23 -0.17
N ARG A 109 18.05 3.97 -1.39
CA ARG A 109 19.06 4.83 -2.01
C ARG A 109 18.38 6.09 -2.53
N TYR A 110 19.00 7.24 -2.31
CA TYR A 110 18.51 8.53 -2.76
C TYR A 110 19.62 9.32 -3.47
N ARG A 111 19.24 10.14 -4.46
CA ARG A 111 20.19 10.97 -5.21
C ARG A 111 20.34 12.37 -4.62
N THR A 112 19.22 13.04 -4.33
CA THR A 112 19.22 14.45 -3.90
C THR A 112 19.13 14.59 -2.39
N ARG A 113 18.10 13.98 -1.79
CA ARG A 113 17.86 14.04 -0.34
C ARG A 113 17.19 12.76 0.14
N PRO A 114 17.42 12.34 1.40
CA PRO A 114 16.64 11.28 2.01
C PRO A 114 15.15 11.66 2.05
N ASN A 115 14.29 10.64 1.98
CA ASN A 115 12.85 10.78 2.08
C ASN A 115 12.22 9.54 2.73
N LEU A 116 10.93 9.60 3.01
CA LEU A 116 10.16 8.50 3.56
C LEU A 116 9.60 7.64 2.42
N SER A 117 9.69 6.32 2.53
CA SER A 117 9.11 5.41 1.55
C SER A 117 8.76 4.07 2.20
N GLY A 118 7.51 3.66 2.04
CA GLY A 118 7.01 2.34 2.39
C GLY A 118 6.11 1.82 1.28
N LEU A 119 5.66 0.57 1.45
CA LEU A 119 4.59 -0.01 0.65
C LEU A 119 4.00 -1.21 1.38
N CYS A 120 2.68 -1.33 1.37
CA CYS A 120 1.99 -2.57 1.70
C CYS A 120 1.79 -3.43 0.43
N GLU A 121 2.47 -4.57 0.34
CA GLU A 121 2.25 -5.59 -0.70
C GLU A 121 1.20 -6.59 -0.21
N PHE A 122 -0.07 -6.25 -0.40
CA PHE A 122 -1.18 -7.01 0.17
C PHE A 122 -1.29 -8.44 -0.35
N ASP A 123 -1.08 -8.65 -1.67
CA ASP A 123 -1.25 -9.96 -2.31
C ASP A 123 -0.24 -11.02 -1.82
N VAL A 124 0.86 -10.56 -1.22
CA VAL A 124 1.93 -11.42 -0.67
C VAL A 124 2.10 -11.27 0.84
N GLY A 125 1.22 -10.51 1.49
CA GLY A 125 1.21 -10.31 2.94
C GLY A 125 2.47 -9.64 3.48
N ARG A 126 2.87 -8.48 2.94
CA ARG A 126 4.09 -7.78 3.39
C ARG A 126 3.91 -6.29 3.60
N ILE A 127 4.57 -5.78 4.63
CA ILE A 127 4.83 -4.35 4.81
C ILE A 127 6.31 -4.11 4.53
N ILE A 128 6.61 -3.34 3.50
CA ILE A 128 7.96 -2.90 3.18
C ILE A 128 8.22 -1.56 3.83
N VAL A 129 9.23 -1.51 4.69
CA VAL A 129 9.73 -0.27 5.30
C VAL A 129 11.08 0.06 4.69
N ARG A 130 11.19 1.18 3.98
CA ARG A 130 12.47 1.59 3.37
C ARG A 130 13.17 2.66 4.21
N VAL A 131 14.43 2.43 4.51
CA VAL A 131 15.26 3.31 5.35
C VAL A 131 16.33 3.98 4.49
N PRO A 132 16.45 5.32 4.49
CA PRO A 132 17.47 6.03 3.73
C PRO A 132 18.89 5.55 4.04
N GLU A 133 19.66 5.25 2.98
CA GLU A 133 21.07 4.89 3.07
C GLU A 133 21.93 5.68 2.07
N PRO A 134 23.06 6.29 2.52
CA PRO A 134 23.53 6.34 3.91
C PRO A 134 22.58 7.15 4.81
N PHE A 135 22.34 6.69 6.04
CA PHE A 135 21.45 7.43 6.94
C PHE A 135 22.10 8.74 7.41
N ARG A 136 21.41 9.86 7.17
CA ARG A 136 21.71 11.17 7.76
C ARG A 136 20.42 11.79 8.29
N PRO A 137 20.42 12.48 9.45
CA PRO A 137 19.25 13.19 9.92
C PRO A 137 18.71 14.17 8.87
N PHE A 138 17.39 14.21 8.69
CA PHE A 138 16.75 15.03 7.67
C PHE A 138 15.41 15.57 8.13
N ASN A 139 14.90 16.57 7.40
CA ASN A 139 13.54 17.06 7.58
C ASN A 139 12.69 16.63 6.39
N GLU A 140 11.46 16.22 6.64
CA GLU A 140 10.45 15.94 5.62
C GLU A 140 9.19 16.78 5.92
N LEU A 141 8.49 17.21 4.88
CA LEU A 141 7.15 17.79 5.03
C LEU A 141 6.14 16.66 5.05
N VAL A 142 5.38 16.55 6.15
CA VAL A 142 4.34 15.54 6.34
C VAL A 142 2.98 16.24 6.25
N TYR A 143 2.12 15.78 5.34
CA TYR A 143 0.82 16.41 5.10
C TYR A 143 -0.22 15.92 6.11
N ILE A 144 -0.75 16.82 6.92
CA ILE A 144 -1.67 16.48 8.02
C ILE A 144 -3.14 16.67 7.65
N SER A 145 -3.45 17.54 6.70
CA SER A 145 -4.81 17.72 6.19
C SER A 145 -4.80 18.36 4.79
N ALA A 146 -5.86 18.09 4.05
CA ALA A 146 -6.14 18.74 2.77
C ALA A 146 -7.59 19.20 2.80
N ARG A 147 -7.83 20.48 2.52
CA ARG A 147 -9.17 21.03 2.33
C ARG A 147 -9.34 21.45 0.88
N ARG A 148 -10.40 20.97 0.23
CA ARG A 148 -10.76 21.45 -1.10
C ARG A 148 -11.12 22.93 -1.03
N LYS A 149 -10.50 23.75 -1.88
CA LYS A 149 -10.85 25.17 -2.02
C LYS A 149 -12.17 25.29 -2.82
N PRO A 150 -13.04 26.25 -2.49
CA PRO A 150 -14.21 26.56 -3.29
C PRO A 150 -13.82 26.90 -4.74
N GLY A 151 -14.65 26.50 -5.72
CA GLY A 151 -14.48 26.82 -7.13
C GLY A 151 -14.53 25.61 -8.08
N ALA A 152 -14.57 25.88 -9.38
CA ALA A 152 -14.70 24.87 -10.44
C ALA A 152 -13.48 23.93 -10.56
N GLY A 153 -12.31 24.33 -10.06
CA GLY A 153 -11.09 23.52 -10.12
C GLY A 153 -10.90 22.58 -8.93
N MET A 154 -10.21 21.44 -9.15
CA MET A 154 -9.71 20.58 -8.07
C MET A 154 -8.47 21.20 -7.41
N LYS A 155 -8.68 22.25 -6.60
CA LYS A 155 -7.63 22.91 -5.83
C LYS A 155 -7.75 22.55 -4.35
N PHE A 156 -6.62 22.30 -3.70
CA PHE A 156 -6.55 21.96 -2.29
C PHE A 156 -5.67 22.95 -1.53
N ALA A 157 -6.08 23.30 -0.31
CA ALA A 157 -5.24 23.92 0.71
C ALA A 157 -4.69 22.79 1.58
N TRP A 158 -3.37 22.63 1.56
CA TRP A 158 -2.68 21.61 2.34
C TRP A 158 -2.13 22.22 3.63
N ALA A 159 -2.34 21.52 4.74
CA ALA A 159 -1.59 21.77 5.96
C ALA A 159 -0.50 20.69 6.09
N ALA A 160 0.72 21.10 6.38
CA ALA A 160 1.85 20.20 6.53
C ALA A 160 2.72 20.62 7.72
N GLU A 161 3.36 19.63 8.34
CA GLU A 161 4.34 19.83 9.39
C GLU A 161 5.73 19.47 8.90
N LYS A 162 6.74 20.29 9.25
CA LYS A 162 8.14 19.98 8.97
C LYS A 162 8.72 19.13 10.10
N VAL A 163 8.97 17.86 9.81
CA VAL A 163 9.34 16.86 10.81
C VAL A 163 10.79 16.46 10.67
N ARG A 164 11.55 16.54 11.76
CA ARG A 164 12.95 16.07 11.80
C ARG A 164 13.05 14.59 12.17
N PHE A 165 13.62 13.79 11.29
CA PHE A 165 13.99 12.39 11.53
C PHE A 165 15.46 12.34 11.97
N ARG A 166 15.69 12.01 13.25
CA ARG A 166 17.03 12.03 13.85
C ARG A 166 17.74 10.69 13.77
N THR A 167 16.97 9.61 13.72
CA THR A 167 17.50 8.24 13.78
C THR A 167 16.81 7.31 12.78
N ARG A 168 17.47 6.19 12.43
CA ARG A 168 16.82 5.11 11.68
C ARG A 168 15.55 4.61 12.38
N ARG A 169 15.52 4.62 13.71
CA ARG A 169 14.33 4.25 14.51
C ARG A 169 13.14 5.17 14.21
N ASP A 170 13.37 6.47 14.06
CA ASP A 170 12.30 7.42 13.73
C ASP A 170 11.66 7.06 12.39
N VAL A 171 12.49 6.81 11.36
CA VAL A 171 12.01 6.43 10.02
C VAL A 171 11.29 5.08 10.06
N LEU A 172 11.90 4.08 10.71
CA LEU A 172 11.31 2.75 10.84
C LEU A 172 9.90 2.82 11.43
N ARG A 173 9.74 3.53 12.55
CA ARG A 173 8.45 3.63 13.24
C ARG A 173 7.44 4.45 12.45
N PHE A 174 7.87 5.56 11.84
CA PHE A 174 6.97 6.40 11.06
C PHE A 174 6.43 5.65 9.84
N VAL A 175 7.32 5.12 9.00
CA VAL A 175 6.94 4.39 7.79
C VAL A 175 6.13 3.15 8.15
N TYR A 176 6.54 2.40 9.18
CA TYR A 176 5.77 1.26 9.64
C TYR A 176 4.34 1.64 10.04
N LEU A 177 4.14 2.70 10.83
CA LEU A 177 2.80 3.13 11.25
C LEU A 177 1.96 3.61 10.08
N HIS A 178 2.56 4.31 9.13
CA HIS A 178 1.90 4.74 7.90
C HIS A 178 1.38 3.52 7.12
N GLU A 179 2.25 2.56 6.83
CA GLU A 179 1.86 1.35 6.09
C GLU A 179 0.93 0.43 6.89
N TRP A 180 1.09 0.39 8.22
CA TRP A 180 0.20 -0.37 9.10
C TRP A 180 -1.23 0.18 9.04
N LEU A 181 -1.42 1.50 8.92
CA LEU A 181 -2.77 2.04 8.78
C LEU A 181 -3.38 1.70 7.41
N HIS A 182 -2.58 1.70 6.34
CA HIS A 182 -3.02 1.20 5.04
C HIS A 182 -3.46 -0.26 5.12
N TRP A 183 -2.67 -1.10 5.79
CA TRP A 183 -3.02 -2.49 6.10
C TRP A 183 -4.33 -2.59 6.87
N TYR A 184 -4.45 -1.87 7.99
CA TYR A 184 -5.63 -1.90 8.85
C TYR A 184 -6.90 -1.48 8.11
N LEU A 185 -6.82 -0.42 7.29
CA LEU A 185 -7.96 0.05 6.51
C LEU A 185 -8.44 -0.98 5.49
N ARG A 186 -7.53 -1.68 4.81
CA ARG A 186 -7.89 -2.70 3.82
C ARG A 186 -8.36 -3.98 4.48
N GLU A 187 -7.51 -4.58 5.31
CA GLU A 187 -7.73 -5.94 5.81
C GLU A 187 -8.76 -5.97 6.95
N MET A 188 -8.71 -5.01 7.88
CA MET A 188 -9.59 -5.03 9.06
C MET A 188 -10.90 -4.26 8.83
N GLN A 189 -10.89 -3.21 8.02
CA GLN A 189 -12.06 -2.35 7.80
C GLN A 189 -12.74 -2.57 6.44
N GLY A 190 -12.13 -3.33 5.52
CA GLY A 190 -12.66 -3.56 4.17
C GLY A 190 -12.76 -2.28 3.33
N ARG A 191 -11.96 -1.26 3.64
CA ARG A 191 -11.93 0.04 2.94
C ARG A 191 -10.79 0.07 1.93
N ARG A 192 -10.82 1.04 1.01
CA ARG A 192 -9.66 1.32 0.16
C ARG A 192 -8.50 1.83 1.02
N SER A 193 -7.29 1.36 0.75
CA SER A 193 -6.02 1.77 1.38
C SER A 193 -5.52 3.12 0.85
N GLY A 194 -6.41 4.08 0.55
CA GLY A 194 -6.06 5.33 -0.15
C GLY A 194 -6.08 6.56 0.75
N ALA A 195 -6.00 6.39 2.07
CA ALA A 195 -6.18 7.47 3.03
C ALA A 195 -4.84 8.11 3.44
N GLU A 196 -4.01 8.49 2.47
CA GLU A 196 -2.62 8.95 2.67
C GLU A 196 -2.49 10.00 3.77
N THR A 197 -3.31 11.05 3.74
CA THR A 197 -3.28 12.12 4.74
C THR A 197 -3.64 11.64 6.15
N ALA A 198 -4.51 10.63 6.27
CA ALA A 198 -4.81 10.02 7.57
C ALA A 198 -3.65 9.12 8.04
N CYS A 199 -3.02 8.37 7.13
CA CYS A 199 -1.84 7.56 7.40
C CYS A 199 -0.65 8.43 7.86
N ASP A 200 -0.39 9.53 7.17
CA ASP A 200 0.62 10.53 7.54
C ASP A 200 0.35 11.13 8.91
N ARG A 201 -0.90 11.55 9.18
CA ARG A 201 -1.29 12.10 10.48
C ARG A 201 -1.14 11.09 11.61
N PHE A 202 -1.59 9.86 11.38
CA PHE A 202 -1.46 8.77 12.34
C PHE A 202 0.01 8.48 12.65
N ALA A 203 0.85 8.32 11.63
CA ALA A 203 2.28 8.10 11.80
C ALA A 203 2.95 9.26 12.54
N LEU A 204 2.64 10.50 12.15
CA LEU A 204 3.20 11.72 12.72
C LEU A 204 2.94 11.84 14.23
N ARG A 205 1.70 11.61 14.66
CA ARG A 205 1.34 11.68 16.09
C ARG A 205 2.00 10.59 16.93
N ASN A 206 2.35 9.46 16.32
CA ASN A 206 2.60 8.24 17.07
C ASN A 206 4.04 7.68 16.97
N PHE A 207 4.83 8.03 15.95
CA PHE A 207 6.12 7.37 15.70
C PHE A 207 7.14 7.50 16.84
N ARG A 208 7.02 8.53 17.69
CA ARG A 208 7.89 8.71 18.87
C ARG A 208 7.34 8.14 20.16
N ARG A 209 6.04 7.80 20.23
CA ARG A 209 5.42 7.21 21.42
C ARG A 209 6.02 5.84 21.69
N ARG A 210 5.91 5.32 22.92
CA ARG A 210 6.36 3.96 23.26
C ARG A 210 5.33 2.91 22.88
N GLN A 211 4.05 3.22 23.13
CA GLN A 211 2.91 2.36 22.85
C GLN A 211 1.95 3.09 21.90
N VAL A 212 1.41 2.34 20.95
CA VAL A 212 0.41 2.80 19.99
C VAL A 212 -0.63 1.69 19.87
N ALA A 213 -1.90 2.05 19.97
CA ALA A 213 -3.04 1.14 19.93
C ALA A 213 -3.91 1.41 18.70
N VAL A 214 -4.88 0.51 18.47
CA VAL A 214 -5.89 0.67 17.42
C VAL A 214 -6.73 1.93 17.66
N ASP A 215 -6.97 2.33 18.91
CA ASP A 215 -7.74 3.54 19.23
C ASP A 215 -7.05 4.81 18.71
N ASP A 216 -5.70 4.87 18.73
CA ASP A 216 -4.95 5.99 18.14
C ASP A 216 -5.19 6.08 16.61
N ALA A 217 -5.45 4.95 15.96
CA ALA A 217 -5.79 4.90 14.53
C ALA A 217 -7.22 5.38 14.28
N LEU A 218 -8.18 5.00 15.14
CA LEU A 218 -9.56 5.48 15.05
C LEU A 218 -9.62 7.00 15.22
N GLU A 219 -8.90 7.57 16.19
CA GLU A 219 -8.80 9.02 16.40
C GLU A 219 -8.23 9.73 15.15
N ALA A 220 -7.17 9.19 14.54
CA ALA A 220 -6.59 9.75 13.33
C ALA A 220 -7.57 9.75 12.14
N LEU A 221 -8.40 8.70 12.05
CA LEU A 221 -9.44 8.55 11.02
C LEU A 221 -10.64 9.47 11.25
N GLU A 222 -11.04 9.72 12.50
CA GLU A 222 -12.15 10.62 12.85
C GLU A 222 -11.87 12.05 12.42
N GLY A 223 -10.64 12.54 12.57
CA GLY A 223 -10.21 13.84 12.03
C GLY A 223 -10.22 13.94 10.50
N THR A 224 -10.65 12.88 9.79
CA THR A 224 -10.86 12.85 8.32
C THR A 224 -12.33 13.09 7.94
N ARG A 225 -13.28 12.97 8.88
CA ARG A 225 -14.62 13.52 8.67
C ARG A 225 -14.47 15.03 8.66
N MET A 226 -14.50 15.61 7.45
CA MET A 226 -14.42 17.04 7.15
C MET A 226 -14.71 17.90 8.38
N LEU A 227 -13.67 18.45 9.01
CA LEU A 227 -13.84 19.41 10.09
C LEU A 227 -14.76 20.52 9.55
N PRO A 228 -15.95 20.73 10.14
CA PRO A 228 -16.70 21.94 9.89
C PRO A 228 -15.85 23.12 10.36
N VAL A 229 -15.94 24.23 9.62
CA VAL A 229 -15.38 25.51 10.05
C VAL A 229 -16.03 25.85 11.39
N SER A 230 -15.22 25.99 12.44
CA SER A 230 -15.59 26.89 13.53
C SER A 230 -15.52 28.30 12.96
N ASP A 231 -16.68 28.91 12.76
CA ASP A 231 -16.79 30.34 12.44
C ASP A 231 -16.22 31.11 13.63
N PRO A 232 -15.20 31.97 13.40
CA PRO A 232 -15.46 33.36 13.76
C PRO A 232 -14.71 34.34 12.85
N PHE A 233 -14.91 34.34 11.53
CA PHE A 233 -14.55 35.52 10.71
C PHE A 233 -15.51 35.69 9.52
N ARG A 234 -16.77 36.01 9.83
CA ARG A 234 -17.46 37.07 9.07
C ARG A 234 -16.74 38.37 9.42
N LEU A 235 -16.10 38.99 8.43
CA LEU A 235 -15.68 40.41 8.27
C LEU A 235 -14.59 40.38 7.18
N ALA A 236 -14.65 41.04 6.03
CA ALA A 236 -15.62 41.93 5.40
C ALA A 236 -15.35 41.92 3.88
N ALA A 237 -16.40 42.18 3.10
CA ALA A 237 -16.46 42.60 1.68
C ALA A 237 -15.45 42.03 0.67
#